data_AF-A0A4R4IM65-F1
#
_entry.id   AF-A0A4R4IM65-F1
#
_cell.length_a   1.000
_cell.length_b   1.000
_cell.length_c   1.000
_cell.angle_alpha   90.00
_cell.angle_beta   90.00
_cell.angle_gamma   90.00
#
_symmetry.space_group_name_H-M   'P 1'
#
loop_
_entity.id
_entity.type
_entity.pdbx_description
1 polymer ?
#
loop_
_entity_poly.entity_id
_entity_poly.type
_entity_poly.pdbx_seq_one_letter_code
_entity_poly.pdbx_strand_id
1 'polypeptide(L)'
;MKLEKIDYSRFDDDELIHDSGIDNAFSIHTLPVYVVSRHGRYYKRWSRDSAINRLAHIMTQKVFNRAGHKTNYPTQPIIGEDDEVHWKIGGLLPNYIQCHKRAVRRIRLLLKRRKEIDVLHKKYINAFSEAERLRKEFINTTRQQPG
;
A
#
# COMPACT_ATOMS: atom_id res chain seq x y z
N MET A 1 9.05 -13.95 -40.38
CA MET A 1 9.71 -15.26 -40.53
C MET A 1 8.79 -16.10 -41.43
N LYS A 2 9.25 -16.66 -42.55
CA LYS A 2 8.36 -17.47 -43.42
C LYS A 2 8.04 -18.79 -42.70
N LEU A 3 6.76 -19.06 -42.41
CA LEU A 3 6.31 -20.25 -41.67
C LEU A 3 6.62 -21.57 -42.39
N GLU A 4 6.84 -21.52 -43.71
CA GLU A 4 6.98 -22.69 -44.59
C GLU A 4 8.25 -23.55 -44.36
N LYS A 5 9.15 -23.15 -43.45
CA LYS A 5 10.42 -23.85 -43.18
C LYS A 5 10.43 -24.70 -41.90
N ILE A 6 9.35 -24.68 -41.12
CA ILE A 6 9.28 -25.42 -39.87
C ILE A 6 8.45 -26.68 -40.14
N ASP A 7 9.05 -27.85 -39.94
CA ASP A 7 8.34 -29.13 -40.01
C ASP A 7 7.59 -29.33 -38.69
N TYR A 8 6.32 -28.94 -38.69
CA TYR A 8 5.45 -28.99 -37.51
C TYR A 8 5.01 -30.43 -37.14
N SER A 9 5.26 -31.43 -37.98
CA SER A 9 4.93 -32.83 -37.70
C SER A 9 5.81 -33.49 -36.65
N ARG A 10 6.88 -32.79 -36.24
CA ARG A 10 7.87 -33.25 -35.25
C ARG A 10 7.52 -32.88 -33.81
N PHE A 11 6.56 -31.99 -33.61
CA PHE A 11 6.08 -31.58 -32.30
C PHE A 11 4.79 -32.36 -32.01
N ASP A 12 4.69 -32.99 -30.83
CA ASP A 12 3.45 -33.63 -30.39
C ASP A 12 2.33 -32.56 -30.32
N ASP A 13 1.05 -32.94 -30.43
CA ASP A 13 -0.09 -31.98 -30.50
C ASP A 13 -0.12 -30.97 -29.32
N ASP A 14 0.55 -31.31 -28.20
CA ASP A 14 0.71 -30.46 -27.01
C ASP A 14 1.86 -29.42 -27.11
N GLU A 15 2.71 -29.49 -28.14
CA GLU A 15 3.89 -28.64 -28.37
C GLU A 15 3.76 -27.66 -29.56
N LEU A 16 2.57 -27.57 -30.18
CA LEU A 16 2.27 -26.53 -31.16
C LEU A 16 2.34 -25.15 -30.48
N ILE A 17 3.45 -24.45 -30.69
CA ILE A 17 3.68 -23.08 -30.21
C ILE A 17 2.65 -22.16 -30.88
N HIS A 18 1.51 -21.98 -30.22
CA HIS A 18 0.54 -20.97 -30.59
C HIS A 18 1.15 -19.59 -30.39
N ASP A 19 1.18 -18.77 -31.44
CA ASP A 19 1.69 -17.39 -31.43
C ASP A 19 0.91 -16.48 -30.44
N SER A 20 -0.23 -16.97 -29.92
CA SER A 20 -1.02 -16.34 -28.87
C SER A 20 -0.50 -16.57 -27.44
N GLY A 21 0.58 -17.33 -27.23
CA GLY A 21 1.13 -17.59 -25.88
C GLY A 21 1.53 -16.32 -25.13
N ILE A 22 2.03 -15.30 -25.84
CA ILE A 22 2.37 -13.99 -25.27
C ILE A 22 1.11 -13.22 -24.87
N ASP A 23 0.08 -13.23 -25.72
CA ASP A 23 -1.19 -12.55 -25.45
C ASP A 23 -1.93 -13.20 -24.27
N ASN A 24 -1.87 -14.53 -24.16
CA ASN A 24 -2.41 -15.27 -23.02
C ASN A 24 -1.67 -14.98 -21.70
N ALA A 25 -0.41 -14.55 -21.76
CA ALA A 25 0.36 -14.15 -20.58
C ALA A 25 0.01 -12.73 -20.07
N PHE A 26 -0.62 -11.89 -20.90
CA PHE A 26 -1.06 -10.55 -20.52
C PHE A 26 -2.53 -10.53 -20.09
N SER A 27 -2.77 -10.41 -18.79
CA SER A 27 -4.12 -10.29 -18.22
C SER A 27 -4.29 -8.99 -17.44
N ILE A 28 -5.42 -8.31 -17.67
CA ILE A 28 -5.80 -7.12 -16.90
C ILE A 28 -6.61 -7.57 -15.68
N HIS A 29 -6.09 -7.30 -14.49
CA HIS A 29 -6.74 -7.62 -13.22
C HIS A 29 -6.99 -6.37 -12.38
N THR A 30 -8.17 -6.29 -11.75
CA THR A 30 -8.48 -5.27 -10.73
C THR A 30 -7.91 -5.69 -9.38
N LEU A 31 -6.69 -5.26 -9.07
CA LEU A 31 -6.01 -5.58 -7.82
C LEU A 31 -6.19 -4.47 -6.77
N PRO A 32 -6.37 -4.82 -5.48
CA PRO A 32 -6.40 -3.82 -4.41
C PRO A 32 -5.01 -3.19 -4.25
N VAL A 33 -4.92 -1.88 -4.45
CA VAL A 33 -3.68 -1.10 -4.34
C VAL A 33 -3.82 -0.05 -3.25
N TYR A 34 -2.80 0.05 -2.39
CA TYR A 34 -2.69 1.12 -1.41
C TYR A 34 -2.06 2.35 -2.07
N VAL A 35 -2.79 3.46 -2.01
CA VAL A 35 -2.33 4.75 -2.52
C VAL A 35 -1.76 5.58 -1.37
N VAL A 36 -0.49 5.97 -1.51
CA VAL A 36 0.21 6.83 -0.56
C VAL A 36 0.43 8.19 -1.22
N SER A 37 -0.29 9.20 -0.75
CA SER A 37 -0.13 10.59 -1.19
C SER A 37 0.20 11.49 -0.02
N ARG A 38 1.35 12.15 -0.06
CA ARG A 38 1.71 13.19 0.93
C ARG A 38 2.83 14.10 0.41
N HIS A 39 2.78 15.38 0.79
CA HIS A 39 3.80 16.38 0.46
C HIS A 39 4.12 16.46 -1.05
N GLY A 40 3.09 16.39 -1.90
CA GLY A 40 3.21 16.42 -3.36
C GLY A 40 3.78 15.15 -3.99
N ARG A 41 3.99 14.08 -3.21
CA ARG A 41 4.47 12.79 -3.70
C ARG A 41 3.34 11.78 -3.72
N TYR A 42 3.31 10.96 -4.77
CA TYR A 42 2.29 9.95 -5.00
C TYR A 42 2.95 8.59 -5.29
N TYR A 43 2.49 7.53 -4.60
CA TYR A 43 2.98 6.17 -4.80
C TYR A 43 1.88 5.12 -4.65
N LYS A 44 1.94 4.10 -5.50
CA LYS A 44 1.13 2.89 -5.42
C LYS A 44 1.91 1.77 -4.73
N ARG A 45 1.26 1.00 -3.85
CA ARG A 45 1.86 -0.12 -3.11
C ARG A 45 0.91 -1.30 -3.04
N TRP A 46 1.46 -2.50 -3.15
CA TRP A 46 0.69 -3.74 -3.14
C TRP A 46 0.40 -4.27 -1.72
N SER A 47 1.12 -3.79 -0.70
CA SER A 47 0.87 -4.18 0.69
C SER A 47 0.69 -2.98 1.60
N ARG A 48 -0.13 -3.18 2.64
CA ARG A 48 -0.38 -2.17 3.67
C ARG A 48 0.89 -1.77 4.39
N ASP A 49 1.75 -2.73 4.70
CA ASP A 49 3.01 -2.47 5.41
C ASP A 49 3.95 -1.63 4.54
N SER A 50 4.09 -1.98 3.26
CA SER A 50 4.88 -1.20 2.30
C SER A 50 4.32 0.23 2.13
N ALA A 51 2.99 0.39 2.15
CA ALA A 51 2.36 1.71 2.14
C ALA A 51 2.70 2.55 3.40
N ILE A 52 2.64 1.94 4.58
CA ILE A 52 3.00 2.61 5.84
C ILE A 52 4.49 3.00 5.84
N ASN A 53 5.37 2.09 5.43
CA ASN A 53 6.79 2.37 5.31
C ASN A 53 7.05 3.49 4.30
N ARG A 54 6.38 3.48 3.14
CA ARG A 54 6.53 4.57 2.16
C ARG A 54 6.05 5.91 2.70
N LEU A 55 4.91 5.94 3.40
CA LEU A 55 4.39 7.15 4.03
C LEU A 55 5.36 7.69 5.08
N ALA A 56 5.86 6.82 5.96
CA ALA A 56 6.85 7.18 6.97
C ALA A 56 8.11 7.76 6.32
N HIS A 57 8.63 7.13 5.26
CA HIS A 57 9.79 7.63 4.53
C HIS A 57 9.56 9.04 3.97
N ILE A 58 8.39 9.29 3.33
CA ILE A 58 8.05 10.63 2.81
C ILE A 58 8.06 11.68 3.94
N MET A 59 7.48 11.34 5.09
CA MET A 59 7.43 12.24 6.24
C MET A 59 8.82 12.51 6.82
N THR A 60 9.63 11.46 7.04
CA THR A 60 10.99 11.59 7.58
C THR A 60 11.88 12.38 6.63
N GLN A 61 11.86 12.07 5.33
CA GLN A 61 12.63 12.81 4.33
C GLN A 61 12.26 14.29 4.31
N LYS A 62 10.96 14.63 4.40
CA LYS A 62 10.53 16.03 4.38
C LYS A 62 11.08 16.81 5.59
N VAL A 63 11.11 16.18 6.77
CA VAL A 63 11.67 16.78 7.99
C VAL A 63 13.18 16.99 7.85
N PHE A 64 13.91 15.96 7.41
CA PHE A 64 15.36 16.04 7.22
C PHE A 64 15.74 17.11 6.20
N ASN A 65 15.04 17.16 5.07
CA ASN A 65 15.26 18.17 4.04
C ASN A 65 15.01 19.59 4.57
N ARG A 66 13.97 19.78 5.40
CA ARG A 66 13.69 21.08 6.01
C ARG A 66 14.72 21.49 7.05
N ALA A 67 15.31 20.52 7.76
CA ALA A 67 16.33 20.76 8.77
C ALA A 67 17.75 20.83 8.18
N GLY A 68 17.93 20.61 6.86
CA GLY A 68 19.25 20.56 6.22
C GLY A 68 20.10 19.35 6.63
N HIS A 69 19.49 18.31 7.21
CA HIS A 69 20.21 17.12 7.65
C HIS A 69 20.40 16.13 6.50
N LYS A 70 21.61 15.58 6.37
CA LYS A 70 21.91 14.48 5.46
C LYS A 70 21.17 13.21 5.90
N THR A 71 20.63 12.47 4.93
CA THR A 71 19.93 11.21 5.18
C THR A 71 20.85 9.99 5.07
N ASN A 72 21.89 10.09 4.22
CA ASN A 72 22.80 9.01 3.89
C ASN A 72 24.24 9.42 4.17
N TYR A 73 25.08 8.41 4.45
CA TYR A 73 26.53 8.59 4.44
C TYR A 73 26.98 9.05 3.05
N PRO A 74 28.12 9.77 2.94
CA PRO A 74 28.62 10.23 1.66
C PRO A 74 28.81 9.06 0.69
N THR A 75 28.58 9.33 -0.59
CA THR A 75 28.82 8.38 -1.68
C THR A 75 30.30 8.00 -1.71
N GLN A 76 30.59 6.71 -1.84
CA GLN A 76 31.96 6.18 -1.88
C GLN A 76 32.27 5.64 -3.28
N PRO A 77 33.47 5.92 -3.83
CA PRO A 77 33.93 5.28 -5.05
C PRO A 77 34.27 3.82 -4.77
N ILE A 78 33.88 2.95 -5.69
CA ILE A 78 34.19 1.52 -5.69
C ILE A 78 34.76 1.19 -7.06
N ILE A 79 35.90 0.50 -7.07
CA ILE A 79 36.53 0.02 -8.31
C ILE A 79 35.84 -1.29 -8.67
N GLY A 80 35.24 -1.34 -9.86
CA GLY A 80 34.62 -2.53 -10.44
C GLY A 80 35.66 -3.52 -10.97
N GLU A 81 35.22 -4.70 -11.39
CA GLU A 81 36.11 -5.75 -11.94
C GLU A 81 36.80 -5.31 -13.24
N ASP A 82 36.21 -4.35 -13.96
CA ASP A 82 36.73 -3.79 -15.22
C ASP A 82 37.64 -2.54 -15.02
N ASP A 83 38.16 -2.31 -13.81
CA ASP A 83 38.91 -1.10 -13.40
C ASP A 83 38.13 0.23 -13.53
N GLU A 84 36.80 0.16 -13.72
CA GLU A 84 35.94 1.34 -13.75
C GLU A 84 35.55 1.82 -12.33
N VAL A 85 35.49 3.15 -12.14
CA VAL A 85 35.05 3.76 -10.89
C VAL A 85 33.52 3.89 -10.87
N HIS A 86 32.87 3.09 -10.03
CA HIS A 86 31.44 3.20 -9.74
C HIS A 86 31.18 3.96 -8.44
N TRP A 87 30.14 4.80 -8.43
CA TRP A 87 29.75 5.57 -7.25
C TRP A 87 28.64 4.86 -6.49
N LYS A 88 28.94 4.35 -5.28
CA LYS A 88 27.95 3.72 -4.41
C LYS A 88 27.40 4.71 -3.40
N ILE A 89 26.08 4.88 -3.41
CA ILE A 89 25.38 5.70 -2.41
C ILE A 89 25.61 5.08 -1.03
N GLY A 90 26.05 5.90 -0.07
CA GLY A 90 26.25 5.46 1.31
C GLY A 90 24.95 5.01 1.97
N GLY A 91 25.07 4.14 2.98
CA GLY A 91 23.94 3.67 3.77
C GLY A 91 23.18 4.80 4.47
N LEU A 92 21.97 4.51 4.95
CA LEU A 92 21.17 5.47 5.72
C LEU A 92 21.84 5.77 7.07
N LEU A 93 21.84 7.04 7.49
CA LEU A 93 22.33 7.40 8.82
C LEU A 93 21.46 6.75 9.91
N PRO A 94 22.06 6.34 11.05
CA PRO A 94 21.32 5.81 12.19
C PRO A 94 20.18 6.74 12.65
N ASN A 95 20.43 8.05 12.67
CA ASN A 95 19.43 9.07 13.03
C ASN A 95 18.22 9.05 12.09
N TYR A 96 18.46 8.89 10.79
CA TYR A 96 17.40 8.79 9.80
C TYR A 96 16.57 7.52 10.01
N ILE A 97 17.25 6.38 10.20
CA ILE A 97 16.61 5.08 10.46
C ILE A 97 15.74 5.15 11.72
N GLN A 98 16.25 5.74 12.80
CA GLN A 98 15.50 5.87 14.05
C GLN A 98 14.27 6.77 13.89
N CYS A 99 14.43 7.92 13.22
CA CYS A 99 13.30 8.82 12.93
C CYS A 99 12.24 8.13 12.07
N HIS A 100 12.66 7.37 11.06
CA HIS A 100 11.79 6.58 10.21
C HIS A 100 11.01 5.51 11.02
N LYS A 101 11.70 4.73 11.86
CA LYS A 101 11.08 3.72 12.74
C LYS A 101 10.05 4.35 13.69
N ARG A 102 10.36 5.53 14.26
CA ARG A 102 9.41 6.30 15.10
C ARG A 102 8.17 6.70 14.30
N ALA A 103 8.34 7.19 13.07
CA ALA A 103 7.22 7.56 12.20
C ALA A 103 6.34 6.35 11.86
N VAL A 104 6.92 5.20 11.51
CA VAL A 104 6.18 3.95 11.27
C VAL A 104 5.36 3.55 12.50
N ARG A 105 5.98 3.51 13.68
CA ARG A 105 5.28 3.19 14.94
C ARG A 105 4.12 4.15 15.19
N ARG A 106 4.34 5.45 15.00
CA ARG A 106 3.30 6.47 15.21
C ARG A 106 2.12 6.29 14.24
N ILE A 107 2.38 6.03 12.97
CA ILE A 107 1.34 5.78 11.97
C ILE A 107 0.50 4.56 12.38
N ARG A 108 1.15 3.45 12.76
CA ARG A 108 0.44 2.24 13.23
C ARG A 108 -0.45 2.52 14.43
N LEU A 109 0.03 3.30 15.41
CA LEU A 109 -0.77 3.69 16.58
C LEU A 109 -1.99 4.54 16.20
N LEU A 110 -1.82 5.51 15.30
CA LEU A 110 -2.94 6.34 14.83
C LEU A 110 -4.00 5.50 14.10
N LEU A 111 -3.57 4.56 13.25
CA LEU A 111 -4.49 3.65 12.56
C LEU A 111 -5.23 2.73 13.54
N LYS A 112 -4.56 2.25 14.59
CA LYS A 112 -5.20 1.44 15.64
C LYS A 112 -6.27 2.24 16.37
N ARG A 113 -5.94 3.46 16.84
CA ARG A 113 -6.89 4.36 17.51
C ARG A 113 -8.08 4.69 16.61
N ARG A 114 -7.84 4.93 15.32
CA ARG A 114 -8.92 5.19 14.37
C ARG A 114 -9.88 4.00 14.28
N LYS A 115 -9.34 2.78 14.18
CA LYS A 115 -10.15 1.55 14.16
C LYS A 115 -10.99 1.41 15.43
N GLU A 116 -10.45 1.72 16.61
CA GLU A 116 -11.18 1.69 17.88
C GLU A 116 -12.35 2.68 17.89
N ILE A 117 -12.11 3.92 17.42
CA ILE A 117 -13.15 4.94 17.27
C ILE A 117 -14.25 4.48 16.30
N ASP A 118 -13.87 3.92 15.15
CA ASP A 118 -14.84 3.44 14.15
C ASP A 118 -15.71 2.30 14.71
N VAL A 119 -15.15 1.43 15.56
CA VAL A 119 -15.91 0.37 16.24
C VAL A 119 -16.89 0.95 17.25
N LEU A 120 -16.45 1.90 18.09
CA LEU A 120 -17.32 2.56 19.06
C LEU A 120 -18.46 3.33 18.37
N HIS A 121 -18.14 4.01 17.27
CA HIS A 121 -19.11 4.75 16.48
C HIS A 121 -20.20 3.82 15.92
N LYS A 122 -19.82 2.64 15.40
CA LYS A 122 -20.79 1.64 14.93
C LYS A 122 -21.71 1.14 16.05
N LYS A 123 -21.15 0.86 17.23
CA LYS A 123 -21.95 0.46 18.40
C LYS A 123 -22.94 1.54 18.81
N TYR A 124 -22.50 2.79 18.82
CA TYR A 124 -23.34 3.94 19.14
C TYR A 124 -24.50 4.09 18.14
N ILE A 125 -24.22 4.04 16.83
CA ILE A 125 -25.27 4.09 15.79
C ILE A 125 -26.31 2.98 16.02
N ASN A 126 -25.86 1.75 16.28
CA ASN A 126 -26.77 0.62 16.47
C ASN A 126 -27.66 0.83 17.71
N ALA A 127 -27.06 1.16 18.85
CA ALA A 127 -27.80 1.41 20.09
C ALA A 127 -28.78 2.58 19.94
N PHE A 128 -28.38 3.65 19.24
CA PHE A 128 -29.25 4.78 18.93
C PHE A 128 -30.45 4.34 18.07
N SER A 129 -30.22 3.51 17.04
CA SER A 129 -31.29 3.01 16.17
C SER A 129 -32.29 2.12 16.92
N GLU A 130 -31.81 1.31 17.87
CA GLU A 130 -32.67 0.47 18.72
C GLU A 130 -33.50 1.32 19.68
N ALA A 131 -32.89 2.30 20.33
CA ALA A 131 -33.59 3.24 21.21
C ALA A 131 -34.68 4.01 20.45
N GLU A 132 -34.41 4.43 19.21
CA GLU A 132 -35.39 5.12 18.38
C GLU A 132 -36.56 4.20 17.97
N ARG A 133 -36.28 2.92 17.68
CA ARG A 133 -37.31 1.91 17.40
C ARG A 133 -38.22 1.70 18.60
N LEU A 134 -37.64 1.41 19.77
CA LEU A 134 -38.40 1.21 21.01
C LEU A 134 -39.23 2.45 21.38
N ARG A 135 -38.67 3.65 21.19
CA ARG A 135 -39.41 4.90 21.41
C ARG A 135 -40.63 5.00 20.49
N LYS A 136 -40.50 4.65 19.21
CA LYS A 136 -41.63 4.65 18.25
C LYS A 136 -42.67 3.61 18.62
N GLU A 137 -42.25 2.40 19.01
CA GLU A 137 -43.14 1.33 19.47
C GLU A 137 -43.95 1.77 20.69
N PHE A 138 -43.30 2.38 21.69
CA PHE A 138 -43.95 2.92 22.89
C PHE A 138 -44.98 4.02 22.58
N ILE A 139 -44.65 4.96 21.67
CA ILE A 139 -45.58 6.00 21.23
C ILE A 139 -46.80 5.39 20.53
N ASN A 140 -46.60 4.33 19.75
CA ASN A 140 -47.69 3.65 19.05
C ASN A 140 -48.60 2.87 20.02
N THR A 141 -48.03 2.18 21.01
CA THR A 141 -48.82 1.45 22.03
C THR A 141 -49.66 2.40 22.90
N THR A 142 -49.08 3.53 23.32
CA THR A 142 -49.80 4.55 24.11
C THR A 142 -50.95 5.19 23.33
N ARG A 143 -50.84 5.32 22.00
CA ARG A 143 -51.94 5.78 21.13
C ARG A 143 -53.05 4.74 20.92
N GLN A 144 -52.76 3.46 21.09
CA GLN A 144 -53.68 2.35 20.84
C GLN A 144 -54.49 1.92 22.08
N GLN A 145 -54.20 2.42 23.28
CA GLN A 145 -55.07 2.17 24.44
C GLN A 145 -56.29 3.10 24.38
N PRO A 146 -57.50 2.59 24.10
CA PRO A 146 -58.71 3.38 24.24
C PRO A 146 -58.98 3.58 25.75
N GLY A 147 -59.15 4.84 26.15
CA GLY A 147 -59.72 5.18 27.46
C GLY A 147 -61.20 4.80 27.54
#